data_AF-A0AB32ZXM7-F1
#
_entry.id   AF-A0AB32ZXM7-F1
#
_cell.length_a   1.000
_cell.length_b   1.000
_cell.length_c   1.000
_cell.angle_alpha   90.00
_cell.angle_beta   90.00
_cell.angle_gamma   90.00
#
_symmetry.space_group_name_H-M   'P 1'
#
loop_
_entity.id
_entity.type
_entity.pdbx_description
1 polymer ?
#
loop_
_entity_poly.entity_id
_entity_poly.type
_entity_poly.pdbx_seq_one_letter_code
_entity_poly.pdbx_strand_id
1 'polypeptide(L)'
;MENKKQISIMSKVIAVLLFLAALGHTSASILPLIAGQEPASSPNVRMLGFILWYGLFCMVIMSWRGKKRLIGFLTGSIIGFVVFTLIGFFTGYKKAESRAIAQAMQESNANLPIMIDEYTRLDRVELEQKRKEYTYFLSVVDLAVSEIDISVLNENFFERAKPQICKSERHKVFFNEGYSVSYSYYDKDNVYIVSYSIEPDDCPVK
;
A
#
# COMPACT_ATOMS: atom_id res chain seq x y z
N MET A 1 -31.70 -1.17 45.53
CA MET A 1 -31.60 0.14 44.84
C MET A 1 -30.13 0.44 44.66
N GLU A 2 -29.64 0.40 43.43
CA GLU A 2 -28.23 0.63 43.10
C GLU A 2 -27.90 2.12 43.33
N ASN A 3 -27.01 2.41 44.27
CA ASN A 3 -26.64 3.78 44.63
C ASN A 3 -25.84 4.41 43.47
N LYS A 4 -26.50 5.22 42.65
CA LYS A 4 -25.92 5.81 41.43
C LYS A 4 -24.90 6.87 41.85
N LYS A 5 -23.62 6.49 41.89
CA LYS A 5 -22.51 7.38 42.26
C LYS A 5 -22.51 8.63 41.38
N GLN A 6 -22.73 9.79 41.98
CA GLN A 6 -22.76 11.07 41.27
C GLN A 6 -21.38 11.36 40.66
N ILE A 7 -21.30 11.39 39.33
CA ILE A 7 -20.05 11.63 38.59
C ILE A 7 -19.77 13.13 38.58
N SER A 8 -18.64 13.55 39.14
CA SER A 8 -18.19 14.96 39.12
C SER A 8 -17.89 15.45 37.70
N ILE A 9 -18.26 16.69 37.40
CA ILE A 9 -17.97 17.39 36.14
C ILE A 9 -16.47 17.32 35.82
N MET A 10 -15.61 17.53 36.83
CA MET A 10 -14.16 17.44 36.67
C MET A 10 -13.70 16.08 36.15
N SER A 11 -14.34 14.99 36.60
CA SER A 11 -13.98 13.66 36.13
C SER A 11 -14.36 13.44 34.67
N LYS A 12 -15.44 14.05 34.19
CA LYS A 12 -15.84 14.01 32.78
C LYS A 12 -14.83 14.77 31.91
N VAL A 13 -14.42 15.96 32.34
CA VAL A 13 -13.38 16.75 31.66
C VAL A 13 -12.08 15.96 31.55
N ILE A 14 -11.63 15.33 32.64
CA ILE A 14 -10.42 14.48 32.62
C ILE A 14 -10.56 13.32 31.64
N ALA A 15 -11.71 12.63 31.61
CA ALA A 15 -11.93 11.53 30.69
C ALA A 15 -11.84 11.98 29.21
N VAL A 16 -12.40 13.15 28.90
CA VAL A 16 -12.31 13.75 27.55
C VAL A 16 -10.86 14.08 27.21
N LEU A 17 -10.10 14.69 28.11
CA LEU A 17 -8.69 15.01 27.88
C LEU A 17 -7.84 13.75 27.66
N LEU A 18 -8.05 12.71 28.46
CA LEU A 18 -7.34 11.43 28.31
C LEU A 18 -7.72 10.72 27.00
N PHE A 19 -8.98 10.81 26.59
CA PHE A 19 -9.43 10.31 25.29
C PHE A 19 -8.74 11.04 24.14
N LEU A 20 -8.69 12.37 24.18
CA LEU A 20 -7.99 13.17 23.18
C LEU A 20 -6.48 12.89 23.17
N ALA A 21 -5.85 12.70 24.33
CA ALA A 21 -4.45 12.32 24.42
C ALA A 21 -4.20 10.92 23.83
N ALA A 22 -5.07 9.94 24.11
CA ALA A 22 -4.99 8.61 23.52
C ALA A 22 -5.12 8.67 21.99
N LEU A 23 -6.10 9.45 21.46
CA LEU A 23 -6.27 9.68 20.03
C LEU A 23 -5.09 10.42 19.40
N GLY A 24 -4.52 11.40 20.09
CA GLY A 24 -3.34 12.13 19.62
C GLY A 24 -2.11 11.22 19.53
N HIS A 25 -1.94 10.33 20.51
CA HIS A 25 -0.84 9.36 20.50
C HIS A 25 -1.02 8.29 19.42
N THR A 26 -2.26 7.82 19.20
CA THR A 26 -2.55 6.87 18.13
C THR A 26 -2.33 7.49 16.76
N SER A 27 -2.80 8.72 16.53
CA SER A 27 -2.61 9.42 15.25
C SER A 27 -1.14 9.70 14.98
N ALA A 28 -0.39 10.19 15.95
CA ALA A 28 1.06 10.41 15.83
C ALA A 28 1.83 9.11 15.54
N SER A 29 1.30 7.97 15.99
CA SER A 29 1.87 6.66 15.71
C SER A 29 1.47 6.10 14.35
N ILE A 30 0.23 6.32 13.89
CA ILE A 30 -0.34 5.66 12.69
C ILE A 30 -0.13 6.50 11.43
N LEU A 31 -0.28 7.83 11.50
CA LEU A 31 -0.20 8.70 10.31
C LEU A 31 1.15 8.58 9.57
N PRO A 32 2.32 8.58 10.25
CA PRO A 32 3.59 8.38 9.55
C PRO A 32 3.63 7.04 8.82
N LEU A 33 3.12 5.98 9.44
CA LEU A 33 3.10 4.64 8.83
C LEU A 33 2.23 4.59 7.57
N ILE A 34 1.07 5.26 7.57
CA ILE A 34 0.22 5.39 6.38
C ILE A 34 0.94 6.19 5.29
N ALA A 35 1.71 7.20 5.67
CA ALA A 35 2.52 7.99 4.75
C ALA A 35 3.80 7.26 4.27
N GLY A 36 4.06 6.03 4.73
CA GLY A 36 5.29 5.30 4.44
C GLY A 36 6.54 5.85 5.14
N GLN A 37 6.36 6.67 6.17
CA GLN A 37 7.41 7.26 6.98
C GLN A 37 7.60 6.51 8.30
N GLU A 38 8.83 6.47 8.79
CA GLU A 38 9.07 5.97 10.15
C GLU A 38 8.68 7.04 11.18
N PRO A 39 7.88 6.68 12.21
CA PRO A 39 7.51 7.62 13.26
C PRO A 39 8.73 8.03 14.08
N ALA A 40 8.79 9.30 14.48
CA ALA A 40 9.94 9.91 15.16
C ALA A 40 10.35 9.23 16.48
N SER A 41 9.42 8.57 17.16
CA SER A 41 9.66 7.89 18.43
C SER A 41 9.88 6.39 18.25
N SER A 42 10.79 5.82 19.04
CA SER A 42 11.09 4.38 19.01
C SER A 42 9.87 3.50 19.34
N PRO A 43 9.86 2.23 18.87
CA PRO A 43 8.74 1.30 19.11
C PRO A 43 8.40 1.13 20.59
N ASN A 44 9.42 1.07 21.46
CA ASN A 44 9.24 0.90 22.90
C ASN A 44 8.52 2.11 23.53
N VAL A 45 8.91 3.33 23.13
CA VAL A 45 8.27 4.57 23.61
C VAL A 45 6.82 4.64 23.15
N ARG A 46 6.56 4.23 21.90
CA ARG A 46 5.19 4.17 21.36
C ARG A 46 4.33 3.18 22.13
N MET A 47 4.82 1.96 22.34
CA MET A 47 4.14 0.91 23.09
C MET A 47 3.78 1.38 24.50
N LEU A 48 4.73 1.99 25.21
CA LEU A 48 4.49 2.55 26.54
C LEU A 48 3.42 3.63 26.52
N GLY A 49 3.44 4.51 25.50
CA GLY A 49 2.38 5.51 25.34
C GLY A 49 0.99 4.90 25.11
N PHE A 50 0.87 3.85 24.29
CA PHE A 50 -0.40 3.14 24.11
C PHE A 50 -0.88 2.51 25.42
N ILE A 51 0.00 1.82 26.15
CA ILE A 51 -0.32 1.22 27.44
C ILE A 51 -0.79 2.29 28.44
N LEU A 52 -0.05 3.39 28.55
CA LEU A 52 -0.27 4.43 29.54
C LEU A 52 -1.56 5.22 29.26
N TRP A 53 -1.76 5.71 28.04
CA TRP A 53 -2.93 6.55 27.71
C TRP A 53 -4.24 5.75 27.76
N TYR A 54 -4.26 4.53 27.24
CA TYR A 54 -5.45 3.67 27.32
C TYR A 54 -5.69 3.19 28.74
N GLY A 55 -4.63 2.87 29.50
CA GLY A 55 -4.71 2.55 30.92
C GLY A 55 -5.34 3.67 31.73
N LEU A 56 -4.85 4.91 31.62
CA LEU A 56 -5.39 6.06 32.33
C LEU A 56 -6.83 6.37 31.93
N PHE A 57 -7.16 6.30 30.63
CA PHE A 57 -8.51 6.51 30.16
C PHE A 57 -9.49 5.49 30.77
N CYS A 58 -9.20 4.19 30.66
CA CYS A 58 -10.05 3.13 31.23
C CYS A 58 -10.12 3.18 32.76
N MET A 59 -9.06 3.61 33.44
CA MET A 59 -9.06 3.83 34.89
C MET A 59 -10.13 4.85 35.32
N VAL A 60 -10.26 5.97 34.59
CA VAL A 60 -11.27 7.00 34.87
C VAL A 60 -12.69 6.48 34.59
N ILE A 61 -12.91 5.84 33.43
CA ILE A 61 -14.21 5.28 33.06
C ILE A 61 -14.67 4.20 34.05
N MET A 62 -13.79 3.29 34.44
CA MET A 62 -14.13 2.20 35.38
C MET A 62 -14.38 2.71 36.81
N SER A 63 -13.74 3.82 37.19
CA SER A 63 -14.02 4.52 38.46
C SER A 63 -15.45 5.07 38.55
N TRP A 64 -16.09 5.37 37.41
CA TRP A 64 -17.51 5.75 37.37
C TRP A 64 -18.44 4.58 37.67
N ARG A 65 -18.04 3.35 37.31
CA ARG A 65 -18.80 2.12 37.54
C ARG A 65 -18.58 1.51 38.93
N GLY A 66 -17.95 2.24 39.85
CA GLY A 66 -17.65 1.76 41.20
C GLY A 66 -16.59 0.67 41.28
N LYS A 67 -15.93 0.31 40.16
CA LYS A 67 -14.87 -0.70 40.14
C LYS A 67 -13.55 -0.13 40.65
N LYS A 68 -12.64 -1.01 41.13
CA LYS A 68 -11.30 -0.62 41.57
C LYS A 68 -10.54 0.02 40.40
N ARG A 69 -9.91 1.18 40.64
CA ARG A 69 -9.15 1.94 39.64
C ARG A 69 -8.05 1.10 38.97
N LEU A 70 -7.36 0.26 39.76
CA LEU A 70 -6.33 -0.65 39.27
C LEU A 70 -6.85 -1.61 38.17
N ILE A 71 -8.08 -2.12 38.33
CA ILE A 71 -8.70 -3.01 37.34
C ILE A 71 -8.90 -2.25 36.02
N GLY A 72 -9.39 -1.01 36.09
CA GLY A 72 -9.56 -0.18 34.89
C GLY A 72 -8.25 0.11 34.18
N PHE A 73 -7.18 0.40 34.92
CA PHE A 73 -5.86 0.62 34.34
C PHE A 73 -5.32 -0.63 33.64
N LEU A 74 -5.41 -1.81 34.27
CA LEU A 74 -4.98 -3.07 33.69
C LEU A 74 -5.77 -3.41 32.42
N THR A 75 -7.09 -3.25 32.44
CA THR A 75 -7.93 -3.46 31.24
C THR A 75 -7.51 -2.52 30.10
N GLY A 76 -7.33 -1.23 30.39
CA GLY A 76 -6.88 -0.26 29.38
C GLY A 76 -5.48 -0.55 28.86
N SER A 77 -4.56 -0.98 29.73
CA SER A 77 -3.19 -1.36 29.36
C SER A 77 -3.17 -2.54 28.38
N ILE A 78 -3.99 -3.56 28.64
CA ILE A 78 -4.15 -4.71 27.74
C ILE A 78 -4.69 -4.24 26.38
N ILE A 79 -5.71 -3.38 26.37
CA ILE A 79 -6.25 -2.81 25.13
C ILE A 79 -5.16 -2.05 24.36
N GLY A 80 -4.41 -1.17 25.03
CA GLY A 80 -3.32 -0.41 24.42
C GLY A 80 -2.24 -1.32 23.82
N PHE A 81 -1.86 -2.38 24.51
CA PHE A 81 -0.91 -3.37 24.02
C PHE A 81 -1.43 -4.14 22.78
N VAL A 82 -2.70 -4.55 22.80
CA VAL A 82 -3.33 -5.22 21.64
C VAL A 82 -3.38 -4.29 20.44
N VAL A 83 -3.80 -3.02 20.64
CA VAL A 83 -3.83 -2.02 19.56
C VAL A 83 -2.43 -1.82 18.97
N PHE A 84 -1.40 -1.66 19.81
CA PHE A 84 -0.02 -1.51 19.35
C PHE A 84 0.47 -2.74 18.56
N THR A 85 0.19 -3.95 19.06
CA THR A 85 0.58 -5.20 18.40
C THR A 85 -0.11 -5.38 17.05
N LEU A 86 -1.40 -5.06 16.94
CA LEU A 86 -2.13 -5.11 15.68
C LEU A 86 -1.54 -4.14 14.65
N ILE A 87 -1.25 -2.90 15.06
CA ILE A 87 -0.59 -1.90 14.19
C ILE A 87 0.79 -2.43 13.72
N GLY A 88 1.58 -3.00 14.63
CA GLY A 88 2.87 -3.62 14.31
C GLY A 88 2.75 -4.78 13.32
N PHE A 89 1.74 -5.62 13.47
CA PHE A 89 1.49 -6.75 12.57
C PHE A 89 1.11 -6.29 11.16
N PHE A 90 0.15 -5.37 11.01
CA PHE A 90 -0.28 -4.85 9.71
C PHE A 90 0.85 -4.12 8.97
N THR A 91 1.65 -3.33 9.70
CA THR A 91 2.81 -2.64 9.12
C THR A 91 3.92 -3.61 8.72
N GLY A 92 4.19 -4.62 9.55
CA GLY A 92 5.12 -5.70 9.22
C GLY A 92 4.71 -6.46 7.97
N TYR A 93 3.42 -6.80 7.86
CA TYR A 93 2.85 -7.45 6.67
C TYR A 93 3.05 -6.60 5.41
N LYS A 94 2.70 -5.30 5.46
CA LYS A 94 2.89 -4.37 4.33
C LYS A 94 4.36 -4.23 3.91
N LYS A 95 5.29 -4.19 4.87
CA LYS A 95 6.72 -4.13 4.59
C LYS A 95 7.25 -5.43 3.96
N ALA A 96 6.75 -6.59 4.41
CA ALA A 96 7.10 -7.88 3.83
C ALA A 96 6.56 -8.02 2.40
N GLU A 97 5.30 -7.63 2.17
CA GLU A 97 4.66 -7.57 0.85
C GLU A 97 5.47 -6.70 -0.13
N SER A 98 5.80 -5.46 0.27
CA SER A 98 6.62 -4.55 -0.54
C SER A 98 8.00 -5.13 -0.86
N ARG A 99 8.65 -5.79 0.10
CA ARG A 99 9.95 -6.44 -0.12
C ARG A 99 9.85 -7.62 -1.09
N ALA A 100 8.84 -8.46 -0.95
CA ALA A 100 8.63 -9.60 -1.84
C ALA A 100 8.41 -9.13 -3.29
N ILE A 101 7.65 -8.06 -3.48
CA ILE A 101 7.42 -7.47 -4.80
C ILE A 101 8.72 -6.85 -5.35
N ALA A 102 9.48 -6.11 -4.54
CA ALA A 102 10.77 -5.58 -4.96
C ALA A 102 11.75 -6.68 -5.40
N GLN A 103 11.77 -7.81 -4.67
CA GLN A 103 12.57 -8.98 -5.04
C GLN A 103 12.11 -9.60 -6.35
N ALA A 104 10.80 -9.82 -6.54
CA ALA A 104 10.25 -10.34 -7.78
C ALA A 104 10.56 -9.42 -8.98
N MET A 105 10.54 -8.09 -8.79
CA MET A 105 10.94 -7.14 -9.82
C MET A 105 12.44 -7.16 -10.11
N GLN A 106 13.29 -7.35 -9.10
CA GLN A 106 14.72 -7.55 -9.31
C GLN A 106 15.00 -8.83 -10.10
N GLU A 107 14.34 -9.93 -9.75
CA GLU A 107 14.45 -11.20 -10.45
C GLU A 107 13.97 -11.09 -11.91
N SER A 108 12.84 -10.40 -12.14
CA SER A 108 12.30 -10.18 -13.48
C SER A 108 13.24 -9.35 -14.37
N ASN A 109 13.93 -8.37 -13.77
CA ASN A 109 14.89 -7.53 -14.49
C ASN A 109 16.29 -8.14 -14.59
N ALA A 110 16.61 -9.22 -13.87
CA ALA A 110 17.97 -9.76 -13.78
C ALA A 110 18.54 -10.24 -15.12
N ASN A 111 17.68 -10.67 -16.04
CA ASN A 111 18.06 -11.17 -17.37
C ASN A 111 17.71 -10.19 -18.50
N LEU A 112 17.36 -8.95 -18.17
CA LEU A 112 17.07 -7.90 -19.14
C LEU A 112 18.33 -7.03 -19.38
N PRO A 113 18.52 -6.48 -20.59
CA PRO A 113 17.61 -6.51 -21.73
C PRO A 113 17.62 -7.83 -22.51
N ILE A 114 16.48 -8.18 -23.14
CA ILE A 114 16.35 -9.39 -23.98
C ILE A 114 15.52 -9.11 -25.25
N MET A 115 15.89 -9.71 -26.38
CA MET A 115 15.07 -9.68 -27.59
C MET A 115 13.82 -10.54 -27.39
N ILE A 116 12.64 -9.95 -27.60
CA ILE A 116 11.35 -10.67 -27.51
C ILE A 116 10.83 -11.08 -28.89
N ASP A 117 11.31 -10.43 -29.93
CA ASP A 117 11.12 -10.77 -31.34
C ASP A 117 12.29 -10.22 -32.18
N GLU A 118 12.16 -10.21 -33.51
CA GLU A 118 13.21 -9.76 -34.44
C GLU A 118 13.50 -8.25 -34.33
N TYR A 119 12.50 -7.43 -33.98
CA TYR A 119 12.58 -5.97 -34.05
C TYR A 119 12.53 -5.28 -32.68
N THR A 120 12.13 -6.02 -31.64
CA THR A 120 11.78 -5.46 -30.34
C THR A 120 12.58 -6.11 -29.22
N ARG A 121 13.19 -5.26 -28.39
CA ARG A 121 13.91 -5.66 -27.17
C ARG A 121 13.15 -5.20 -25.95
N LEU A 122 12.92 -6.10 -25.00
CA LEU A 122 12.44 -5.74 -23.67
C LEU A 122 13.63 -5.28 -22.84
N ASP A 123 13.65 -4.00 -22.45
CA ASP A 123 14.78 -3.40 -21.73
C ASP A 123 14.64 -3.54 -20.22
N ARG A 124 13.43 -3.32 -19.71
CA ARG A 124 13.10 -3.43 -18.28
C ARG A 124 11.61 -3.54 -18.06
N VAL A 125 11.25 -3.98 -16.86
CA VAL A 125 9.88 -3.98 -16.35
C VAL A 125 9.80 -3.20 -15.05
N GLU A 126 8.68 -2.52 -14.84
CA GLU A 126 8.40 -1.72 -13.64
C GLU A 126 7.01 -2.05 -13.10
N LEU A 127 6.85 -1.96 -11.78
CA LEU A 127 5.59 -2.19 -11.10
C LEU A 127 5.33 -1.08 -10.09
N GLU A 128 4.33 -0.25 -10.38
CA GLU A 128 3.89 0.84 -9.51
C GLU A 128 2.67 0.39 -8.71
N GLN A 129 2.92 -0.09 -7.48
CA GLN A 129 1.89 -0.68 -6.61
C GLN A 129 0.73 0.28 -6.30
N LYS A 130 1.02 1.59 -6.17
CA LYS A 130 -0.01 2.57 -5.79
C LYS A 130 -1.00 2.83 -6.91
N ARG A 131 -0.52 2.86 -8.14
CA ARG A 131 -1.35 3.05 -9.35
C ARG A 131 -1.86 1.73 -9.91
N LYS A 132 -1.39 0.60 -9.36
CA LYS A 132 -1.59 -0.74 -9.89
C LYS A 132 -1.23 -0.79 -11.38
N GLU A 133 -0.02 -0.38 -11.71
CA GLU A 133 0.46 -0.35 -13.09
C GLU A 133 1.70 -1.25 -13.24
N TYR A 134 1.66 -2.15 -14.21
CA TYR A 134 2.81 -2.95 -14.62
C TYR A 134 3.27 -2.50 -16.01
N THR A 135 4.47 -1.96 -16.12
CA THR A 135 4.97 -1.35 -17.35
C THR A 135 6.12 -2.14 -17.95
N TYR A 136 5.98 -2.54 -19.22
CA TYR A 136 7.07 -3.02 -20.06
C TYR A 136 7.71 -1.83 -20.78
N PHE A 137 9.04 -1.71 -20.70
CA PHE A 137 9.82 -0.74 -21.46
C PHE A 137 10.52 -1.46 -22.59
N LEU A 138 10.18 -1.10 -23.83
CA LEU A 138 10.64 -1.78 -25.03
C LEU A 138 11.39 -0.83 -25.95
N SER A 139 12.45 -1.31 -26.57
CA SER A 139 13.18 -0.61 -27.64
C SER A 139 12.90 -1.27 -28.99
N VAL A 140 12.61 -0.46 -30.01
CA VAL A 140 12.65 -0.86 -31.42
C VAL A 140 14.08 -0.70 -31.89
N VAL A 141 14.77 -1.82 -32.15
CA VAL A 141 16.24 -1.86 -32.09
C VAL A 141 16.91 -1.20 -33.30
N ASP A 142 16.26 -1.18 -34.46
CA ASP A 142 16.88 -0.77 -35.73
C ASP A 142 16.28 0.50 -36.35
N LEU A 143 15.24 1.07 -35.75
CA LEU A 143 14.52 2.24 -36.30
C LEU A 143 14.61 3.43 -35.35
N ALA A 144 14.81 4.62 -35.91
CA ALA A 144 14.55 5.88 -35.23
C ALA A 144 13.05 6.23 -35.26
N VAL A 145 12.57 7.04 -34.33
CA VAL A 145 11.15 7.46 -34.28
C VAL A 145 10.69 8.15 -35.57
N SER A 146 11.58 8.85 -36.28
CA SER A 146 11.30 9.48 -37.57
C SER A 146 11.05 8.47 -38.72
N GLU A 147 11.46 7.22 -38.52
CA GLU A 147 11.33 6.12 -39.49
C GLU A 147 10.12 5.22 -39.17
N ILE A 148 9.42 5.47 -38.06
CA ILE A 148 8.31 4.66 -37.57
C ILE A 148 6.98 5.32 -37.92
N ASP A 149 6.13 4.60 -38.65
CA ASP A 149 4.73 5.01 -38.83
C ASP A 149 3.92 4.61 -37.59
N ILE A 150 3.66 5.62 -36.74
CA ILE A 150 2.88 5.45 -35.51
C ILE A 150 1.46 4.97 -35.79
N SER A 151 0.88 5.29 -36.96
CA SER A 151 -0.47 4.84 -37.32
C SER A 151 -0.52 3.32 -37.50
N VAL A 152 0.50 2.77 -38.17
CA VAL A 152 0.65 1.32 -38.37
C VAL A 152 0.93 0.62 -37.03
N LEU A 153 1.72 1.24 -36.16
CA LEU A 153 2.00 0.71 -34.82
C LEU A 153 0.71 0.66 -33.97
N ASN A 154 -0.10 1.72 -34.01
CA ASN A 154 -1.38 1.82 -33.32
C ASN A 154 -2.34 0.73 -33.81
N GLU A 155 -2.53 0.61 -35.13
CA GLU A 155 -3.40 -0.39 -35.75
C GLU A 155 -2.98 -1.81 -35.33
N ASN A 156 -1.69 -2.15 -35.46
CA ASN A 156 -1.19 -3.46 -35.04
C ASN A 156 -1.39 -3.72 -33.54
N PHE A 157 -1.20 -2.70 -32.69
CA PHE A 157 -1.41 -2.87 -31.26
C PHE A 157 -2.88 -3.19 -30.95
N PHE A 158 -3.82 -2.39 -31.44
CA PHE A 158 -5.24 -2.55 -31.10
C PHE A 158 -5.88 -3.77 -31.78
N GLU A 159 -5.50 -4.09 -33.01
CA GLU A 159 -6.10 -5.20 -33.75
C GLU A 159 -5.46 -6.56 -33.43
N ARG A 160 -4.17 -6.59 -33.07
CA ARG A 160 -3.43 -7.85 -32.87
C ARG A 160 -2.92 -8.02 -31.45
N ALA A 161 -2.13 -7.07 -30.94
CA ALA A 161 -1.46 -7.24 -29.64
C ALA A 161 -2.46 -7.26 -28.47
N LYS A 162 -3.32 -6.24 -28.37
CA LYS A 162 -4.30 -6.10 -27.27
C LYS A 162 -5.20 -7.35 -27.13
N PRO A 163 -5.82 -7.90 -28.20
CA PRO A 163 -6.61 -9.13 -28.09
C PRO A 163 -5.82 -10.35 -27.60
N GLN A 164 -4.54 -10.48 -27.97
CA GLN A 164 -3.68 -11.58 -27.51
C GLN A 164 -3.31 -11.41 -26.04
N ILE A 165 -3.00 -10.17 -25.63
CA ILE A 165 -2.71 -9.83 -24.24
C ILE A 165 -3.92 -10.15 -23.35
N CYS A 166 -5.13 -9.72 -23.75
CA CYS A 166 -6.36 -10.03 -23.01
C CYS A 166 -6.65 -11.53 -22.88
N LYS A 167 -6.18 -12.37 -23.81
CA LYS A 167 -6.37 -13.83 -23.78
C LYS A 167 -5.29 -14.56 -23.00
N SER A 168 -4.15 -13.91 -22.73
CA SER A 168 -2.99 -14.53 -22.09
C SER A 168 -3.23 -14.80 -20.61
N GLU A 169 -3.10 -16.06 -20.18
CA GLU A 169 -3.24 -16.46 -18.78
C GLU A 169 -2.30 -15.69 -17.85
N ARG A 170 -1.09 -15.35 -18.33
CA ARG A 170 -0.14 -14.54 -17.56
C ARG A 170 -0.66 -13.13 -17.28
N HIS A 171 -1.30 -12.50 -18.27
CA HIS A 171 -1.82 -11.14 -18.13
C HIS A 171 -3.15 -11.11 -17.35
N LYS A 172 -3.96 -12.16 -17.45
CA LYS A 172 -5.19 -12.31 -16.64
C LYS A 172 -4.93 -12.20 -15.14
N VAL A 173 -3.78 -12.69 -14.65
CA VAL A 173 -3.40 -12.53 -13.23
C VAL A 173 -3.33 -11.06 -12.84
N PHE A 174 -2.74 -10.20 -13.69
CA PHE A 174 -2.67 -8.77 -13.43
C PHE A 174 -4.05 -8.12 -13.48
N PHE A 175 -4.84 -8.39 -14.51
CA PHE A 175 -6.17 -7.80 -14.66
C PHE A 175 -7.12 -8.20 -13.52
N ASN A 176 -7.09 -9.46 -13.08
CA ASN A 176 -7.89 -9.95 -11.95
C ASN A 176 -7.53 -9.27 -10.62
N GLU A 177 -6.27 -8.88 -10.43
CA GLU A 177 -5.81 -8.12 -9.26
C GLU A 177 -6.03 -6.60 -9.42
N GLY A 178 -6.64 -6.17 -10.52
CA GLY A 178 -6.95 -4.79 -10.85
C GLY A 178 -5.73 -3.98 -11.31
N TYR A 179 -4.71 -4.64 -11.85
CA TYR A 179 -3.57 -3.97 -12.46
C TYR A 179 -3.83 -3.65 -13.94
N SER A 180 -3.39 -2.47 -14.35
CA SER A 180 -3.23 -2.12 -15.76
C SER A 180 -1.88 -2.59 -16.26
N VAL A 181 -1.82 -3.01 -17.52
CA VAL A 181 -0.58 -3.44 -18.17
C VAL A 181 -0.23 -2.44 -19.27
N SER A 182 0.91 -1.77 -19.09
CA SER A 182 1.39 -0.71 -19.97
C SER A 182 2.59 -1.19 -20.80
N TYR A 183 2.68 -0.74 -22.04
CA TYR A 183 3.79 -0.99 -22.96
C TYR A 183 4.32 0.35 -23.44
N SER A 184 5.55 0.72 -23.07
CA SER A 184 6.20 1.95 -23.48
C SER A 184 7.29 1.64 -24.48
N TYR A 185 7.15 2.13 -25.71
CA TYR A 185 8.08 1.91 -26.81
C TYR A 185 9.03 3.10 -26.97
N TYR A 186 10.29 2.78 -27.15
CA TYR A 186 11.40 3.69 -27.41
C TYR A 186 12.10 3.26 -28.70
N ASP A 187 12.72 4.20 -29.39
CA ASP A 187 13.48 3.92 -30.60
C ASP A 187 14.92 3.47 -30.27
N LYS A 188 15.72 3.20 -31.30
CA LYS A 188 17.12 2.78 -31.14
C LYS A 188 18.00 3.78 -30.37
N ASP A 189 17.62 5.05 -30.37
CA ASP A 189 18.32 6.16 -29.73
C ASP A 189 17.71 6.48 -28.34
N ASN A 190 16.83 5.60 -27.84
CA ASN A 190 16.11 5.71 -26.57
C ASN A 190 15.17 6.94 -26.52
N VAL A 191 14.65 7.37 -27.67
CA VAL A 191 13.63 8.40 -27.78
C VAL A 191 12.25 7.76 -27.68
N TYR A 192 11.38 8.32 -26.84
CA TYR A 192 10.01 7.84 -26.67
C TYR A 192 9.24 7.87 -28.00
N ILE A 193 8.57 6.76 -28.33
CA ILE A 193 7.70 6.62 -29.50
C ILE A 193 6.24 6.75 -29.08
N VAL A 194 5.76 5.80 -28.28
CA VAL A 194 4.35 5.68 -27.88
C VAL A 194 4.22 4.79 -26.66
N SER A 195 3.13 4.97 -25.90
CA SER A 195 2.75 4.05 -24.84
C SER A 195 1.30 3.63 -24.96
N TYR A 196 1.04 2.35 -24.74
CA TYR A 196 -0.30 1.81 -24.65
C TYR A 196 -0.56 1.28 -23.25
N SER A 197 -1.70 1.62 -22.67
CA SER A 197 -2.18 1.06 -21.42
C SER A 197 -3.39 0.19 -21.70
N ILE A 198 -3.44 -0.98 -21.09
CA ILE A 198 -4.59 -1.89 -21.12
C ILE A 198 -5.10 -1.97 -19.69
N GLU A 199 -6.32 -1.50 -19.47
CA GLU A 199 -7.00 -1.56 -18.18
C GLU A 199 -7.77 -2.88 -18.02
N PRO A 200 -8.12 -3.31 -16.79
CA PRO A 200 -8.94 -4.51 -16.60
C PRO A 200 -10.25 -4.48 -17.40
N ASP A 201 -10.88 -3.30 -17.53
CA ASP A 201 -12.14 -3.11 -18.27
C ASP A 201 -11.98 -3.26 -19.79
N ASP A 202 -10.76 -3.10 -20.32
CA ASP A 202 -10.44 -3.30 -21.73
C ASP A 202 -10.44 -4.78 -22.14
N CYS A 203 -10.29 -5.69 -21.18
CA CYS A 203 -10.19 -7.12 -21.37
C CYS A 203 -11.35 -7.82 -20.66
N PRO A 204 -12.60 -7.74 -21.18
CA PRO A 204 -13.74 -8.36 -20.53
C PRO A 204 -13.52 -9.86 -20.38
N VAL A 205 -13.38 -10.29 -19.12
CA VAL A 205 -13.20 -11.69 -18.75
C VAL A 205 -14.48 -12.43 -19.16
N LYS A 206 -14.37 -13.32 -20.15
CA LYS A 206 -15.38 -14.33 -20.44
C LYS A 206 -15.09 -15.59 -19.64
#